data_AF-A0A0C9YBH4-F1
#
_entry.id   AF-A0A0C9YBH4-F1
#
_cell.length_a   1.000
_cell.length_b   1.000
_cell.length_c   1.000
_cell.angle_alpha   90.00
_cell.angle_beta   90.00
_cell.angle_gamma   90.00
#
_symmetry.space_group_name_H-M   'P 1'
#
loop_
_entity.id
_entity.type
_entity.pdbx_description
1 polymer ?
#
loop_
_entity_poly.entity_id
_entity_poly.type
_entity_poly.pdbx_seq_one_letter_code
_entity_poly.pdbx_strand_id
1 'polypeptide(L)'
;MPSEQTHFPSPSHSPSNSASTHISRCRDQLLNSGFYLADGDILKNVEWIRQGRSHYLAAVEENSDQNSLSATHQLAELSAIVFIDSKNYWLTSDGGYRKGVGMWNHLYDVKPSCTISELPMHPAKADFCSAMKNLRILMQKIGTPGYEKGKGFVFYDNSSPSPTRFKIRHCLFEVHGDDFLPQNIRLTQEGTRDELFDLQKTHRMVPLQARGEDGYILSPAAYRSHLENTVVELQFNLWHWPIAPRSGSSGKDSFTADIVQIRVLVPPPPPVSNSPAKRKIGS
;
A
#
# COMPACT_ATOMS: atom_id res chain seq x y z
N MET A 1 -38.64 -2.43 52.61
CA MET A 1 -38.37 -1.82 51.30
C MET A 1 -37.08 -2.44 50.76
N PRO A 2 -37.14 -3.52 49.96
CA PRO A 2 -35.95 -4.07 49.33
C PRO A 2 -35.66 -3.33 48.02
N SER A 3 -34.42 -2.90 47.85
CA SER A 3 -33.88 -2.22 46.69
C SER A 3 -33.69 -3.19 45.52
N GLU A 4 -34.42 -2.98 44.43
CA GLU A 4 -34.22 -3.65 43.14
C GLU A 4 -32.89 -3.22 42.52
N GLN A 5 -31.96 -4.17 42.39
CA GLN A 5 -30.79 -4.03 41.53
C GLN A 5 -31.19 -4.36 40.09
N THR A 6 -31.25 -3.33 39.25
CA THR A 6 -31.42 -3.46 37.81
C THR A 6 -30.11 -3.95 37.18
N HIS A 7 -30.07 -5.24 36.84
CA HIS A 7 -29.05 -5.81 35.98
C HIS A 7 -29.27 -5.33 34.54
N PHE A 8 -28.40 -4.44 34.05
CA PHE A 8 -28.32 -4.17 32.61
C PHE A 8 -27.51 -5.29 31.93
N PRO A 9 -28.01 -5.90 30.85
CA PRO A 9 -27.24 -6.85 30.07
C PRO A 9 -26.19 -6.09 29.24
N SER A 10 -24.92 -6.37 29.50
CA SER A 10 -23.82 -5.95 28.62
C SER A 10 -23.94 -6.68 27.28
N PRO A 11 -23.98 -5.99 26.13
CA PRO A 11 -24.01 -6.65 24.83
C PRO A 11 -22.63 -7.26 24.55
N SER A 12 -22.52 -8.58 24.68
CA SER A 12 -21.37 -9.35 24.22
C SER A 12 -21.43 -9.49 22.70
N HIS A 13 -21.12 -8.43 21.96
CA HIS A 13 -20.86 -8.51 20.53
C HIS A 13 -19.49 -9.16 20.31
N SER A 14 -19.48 -10.41 19.87
CA SER A 14 -18.27 -11.10 19.43
C SER A 14 -17.68 -10.37 18.20
N PRO A 15 -16.49 -9.73 18.31
CA PRO A 15 -15.92 -8.90 17.25
C PRO A 15 -15.51 -9.66 15.97
N SER A 16 -15.51 -11.00 15.99
CA SER A 16 -15.12 -11.82 14.84
C SER A 16 -16.14 -11.82 13.69
N ASN A 17 -17.44 -11.67 14.01
CA ASN A 17 -18.50 -11.78 13.01
C ASN A 17 -18.64 -10.48 12.19
N SER A 18 -18.41 -9.31 12.80
CA SER A 18 -18.50 -8.02 12.11
C SER A 18 -17.41 -7.84 11.05
N ALA A 19 -16.16 -8.22 11.37
CA ALA A 19 -15.03 -8.11 10.45
C ALA A 19 -15.22 -8.95 9.19
N SER A 20 -15.68 -10.19 9.34
CA SER A 20 -15.92 -11.10 8.21
C SER A 20 -17.00 -10.56 7.28
N THR A 21 -18.11 -10.05 7.84
CA THR A 21 -19.18 -9.42 7.04
C THR A 21 -18.71 -8.15 6.33
N HIS A 22 -17.86 -7.34 6.96
CA HIS A 22 -17.31 -6.13 6.35
C HIS A 22 -16.39 -6.44 5.17
N ILE A 23 -15.49 -7.42 5.33
CA ILE A 23 -14.59 -7.89 4.27
C ILE A 23 -15.42 -8.43 3.08
N SER A 24 -16.42 -9.26 3.33
CA SER A 24 -17.27 -9.80 2.24
C SER A 24 -17.98 -8.70 1.45
N ARG A 25 -18.55 -7.71 2.14
CA ARG A 25 -19.20 -6.56 1.47
C ARG A 25 -18.21 -5.76 0.63
N CYS A 26 -17.02 -5.50 1.18
CA CYS A 26 -15.96 -4.81 0.45
C CYS A 26 -15.57 -5.61 -0.80
N ARG A 27 -15.39 -6.94 -0.67
CA ARG A 27 -15.06 -7.82 -1.78
C ARG A 27 -16.11 -7.77 -2.89
N ASP A 28 -17.39 -7.82 -2.56
CA ASP A 28 -18.48 -7.74 -3.54
C ASP A 28 -18.48 -6.39 -4.27
N GLN A 29 -18.19 -5.29 -3.57
CA GLN A 29 -18.04 -3.97 -4.19
C GLN A 29 -16.86 -3.92 -5.16
N LEU A 30 -15.71 -4.49 -4.77
CA LEU A 30 -14.51 -4.51 -5.61
C LEU A 30 -14.70 -5.37 -6.86
N LEU A 31 -15.37 -6.53 -6.74
CA LEU A 31 -15.69 -7.38 -7.90
C LEU A 31 -16.54 -6.62 -8.94
N ASN A 32 -17.43 -5.74 -8.49
CA ASN A 32 -18.23 -4.90 -9.39
C ASN A 32 -17.46 -3.69 -9.97
N SER A 33 -16.24 -3.41 -9.49
CA SER A 33 -15.46 -2.26 -9.96
C SER A 33 -14.71 -2.52 -11.26
N GLY A 34 -14.55 -3.79 -11.67
CA GLY A 34 -13.74 -4.19 -12.82
C GLY A 34 -12.22 -4.05 -12.64
N PHE A 35 -11.76 -3.51 -11.50
CA PHE A 35 -10.35 -3.25 -11.20
C PHE A 35 -9.79 -4.10 -10.04
N TYR A 36 -10.59 -5.03 -9.52
CA TYR A 36 -10.17 -5.91 -8.44
C TYR A 36 -9.15 -6.95 -8.90
N LEU A 37 -7.97 -6.92 -8.31
CA LEU A 37 -6.83 -7.71 -8.76
C LEU A 37 -7.06 -9.22 -8.66
N ALA A 38 -7.94 -9.67 -7.76
CA ALA A 38 -8.28 -11.08 -7.61
C ALA A 38 -9.37 -11.56 -8.60
N ASP A 39 -10.00 -10.65 -9.34
CA ASP A 39 -10.93 -10.98 -10.41
C ASP A 39 -10.15 -11.53 -11.63
N GLY A 40 -10.66 -12.59 -12.25
CA GLY A 40 -10.07 -13.16 -13.46
C GLY A 40 -10.21 -12.25 -14.69
N ASP A 41 -11.24 -11.41 -14.71
CA ASP A 41 -11.54 -10.53 -15.84
C ASP A 41 -10.72 -9.23 -15.86
N ILE A 42 -9.99 -8.92 -14.77
CA ILE A 42 -9.12 -7.74 -14.69
C ILE A 42 -8.18 -7.59 -15.89
N LEU A 43 -7.69 -8.71 -16.42
CA LEU A 43 -6.71 -8.74 -17.51
C LEU A 43 -7.27 -8.25 -18.86
N LYS A 44 -8.59 -8.12 -18.98
CA LYS A 44 -9.30 -7.58 -20.14
C LYS A 44 -9.57 -6.07 -20.00
N ASN A 45 -9.61 -5.58 -18.76
CA ASN A 45 -10.00 -4.21 -18.43
C ASN A 45 -8.81 -3.26 -18.34
N VAL A 46 -7.58 -3.77 -18.53
CA VAL A 46 -6.35 -2.99 -18.41
C VAL A 46 -5.36 -3.29 -19.52
N GLU A 47 -4.59 -2.27 -19.89
CA GLU A 47 -3.50 -2.38 -20.85
C GLU A 47 -2.29 -1.53 -20.46
N TRP A 48 -1.12 -1.84 -21.04
CA TRP A 48 0.10 -1.10 -20.78
C TRP A 48 0.29 0.01 -21.81
N ILE A 49 0.35 1.25 -21.34
CA ILE A 49 0.56 2.43 -22.19
C ILE A 49 1.97 2.98 -21.97
N ARG A 50 2.68 3.24 -23.07
CA ARG A 50 4.02 3.81 -23.03
C ARG A 50 3.96 5.31 -22.76
N GLN A 51 4.77 5.78 -21.80
CA GLN A 51 4.97 7.20 -21.50
C GLN A 51 6.47 7.50 -21.46
N GLY A 52 7.00 7.99 -22.59
CA GLY A 52 8.44 8.24 -22.73
C GLY A 52 9.28 6.98 -22.53
N ARG A 53 9.96 6.89 -21.38
CA ARG A 53 10.82 5.75 -20.98
C ARG A 53 10.17 4.78 -20.00
N SER A 54 8.93 5.03 -19.61
CA SER A 54 8.15 4.16 -18.73
C SER A 54 6.92 3.64 -19.43
N HIS A 55 6.24 2.74 -18.73
CA HIS A 55 4.89 2.31 -19.04
C HIS A 55 4.06 2.44 -17.77
N TYR A 56 2.78 2.74 -17.93
CA TYR A 56 1.80 2.66 -16.87
C TYR A 56 0.66 1.75 -17.29
N LEU A 57 0.00 1.15 -16.31
CA LEU A 57 -1.20 0.37 -16.54
C LEU A 57 -2.40 1.32 -16.63
N ALA A 58 -3.11 1.28 -17.74
CA ALA A 58 -4.28 2.10 -18.02
C ALA A 58 -5.56 1.25 -18.03
N ALA A 59 -6.70 1.89 -17.76
CA ALA A 59 -8.01 1.30 -17.98
C ALA A 59 -8.32 1.24 -19.49
N VAL A 60 -8.91 0.14 -19.94
CA VAL A 60 -9.42 0.00 -21.31
C VAL A 60 -10.80 0.68 -21.37
N GLU A 61 -10.95 1.68 -22.24
CA GLU A 61 -12.24 2.32 -22.48
C GLU A 61 -13.04 1.51 -23.52
N GLU A 62 -14.26 1.10 -23.17
CA GLU A 62 -15.07 0.26 -24.06
C GLU A 62 -15.64 0.99 -25.29
N ASN A 63 -15.57 2.33 -25.38
CA ASN A 63 -16.29 3.10 -26.42
C ASN A 63 -15.67 4.48 -26.78
N SER A 64 -14.35 4.66 -26.79
CA SER A 64 -13.81 5.91 -27.34
C SER A 64 -13.88 5.91 -28.87
N ASP A 65 -14.76 6.74 -29.41
CA ASP A 65 -14.79 7.09 -30.83
C ASP A 65 -13.35 7.40 -31.30
N GLN A 66 -12.82 6.57 -32.19
CA GLN A 66 -11.42 6.55 -32.66
C GLN A 66 -10.93 7.86 -33.32
N ASN A 67 -11.73 8.92 -33.34
CA ASN A 67 -11.42 10.19 -34.00
C ASN A 67 -10.78 11.25 -33.09
N SER A 68 -10.56 10.97 -31.80
CA SER A 68 -9.79 11.88 -30.93
C SER A 68 -8.29 11.60 -31.03
N LEU A 69 -7.56 12.47 -31.73
CA LEU A 69 -6.10 12.47 -31.84
C LEU A 69 -5.36 12.70 -30.50
N SER A 70 -6.07 12.75 -29.37
CA SER A 70 -5.51 12.95 -28.03
C SER A 70 -6.24 12.13 -26.95
N ALA A 71 -6.52 10.85 -27.20
CA ALA A 71 -7.06 9.97 -26.16
C ALA A 71 -6.08 9.87 -24.98
N THR A 72 -6.34 10.64 -23.92
CA THR A 72 -5.62 10.55 -22.66
C THR A 72 -6.10 9.31 -21.92
N HIS A 73 -5.29 8.27 -21.92
CA HIS A 73 -5.65 7.03 -21.23
C HIS A 73 -5.65 7.28 -19.72
N GLN A 74 -6.70 6.82 -19.04
CA GLN A 74 -6.80 6.93 -17.58
C GLN A 74 -5.94 5.85 -16.91
N LEU A 75 -5.18 6.21 -15.88
CA LEU A 75 -4.45 5.25 -15.03
C LEU A 75 -5.43 4.24 -14.42
N ALA A 76 -5.11 2.96 -14.51
CA ALA A 76 -5.87 1.91 -13.83
C ALA A 76 -5.57 1.97 -12.32
N GLU A 77 -6.63 2.12 -11.51
CA GLU A 77 -6.56 2.02 -10.05
C GLU A 77 -6.88 0.59 -9.63
N LEU A 78 -5.85 -0.25 -9.61
CA LEU A 78 -5.99 -1.64 -9.18
C LEU A 78 -6.36 -1.69 -7.71
N SER A 79 -7.29 -2.57 -7.35
CA SER A 79 -7.74 -2.75 -5.98
C SER A 79 -7.48 -4.15 -5.46
N ALA A 80 -7.22 -4.28 -4.16
CA ALA A 80 -7.02 -5.57 -3.51
C ALA A 80 -7.41 -5.52 -2.03
N ILE A 81 -7.88 -6.64 -1.49
CA ILE A 81 -8.01 -6.84 -0.03
C ILE A 81 -6.77 -7.60 0.41
N VAL A 82 -5.97 -6.99 1.28
CA VAL A 82 -4.62 -7.48 1.59
C VAL A 82 -4.20 -7.23 3.03
N PHE A 83 -3.13 -7.89 3.46
CA PHE A 83 -2.50 -7.64 4.76
C PHE A 83 -1.24 -6.80 4.62
N ILE A 84 -1.11 -5.75 5.43
CA ILE A 84 0.11 -4.95 5.52
C ILE A 84 1.07 -5.61 6.50
N ASP A 85 2.15 -6.18 5.98
CA ASP A 85 3.20 -6.86 6.76
C ASP A 85 4.07 -5.84 7.51
N SER A 86 4.40 -6.13 8.76
CA SER A 86 5.37 -5.36 9.56
C SER A 86 6.80 -5.50 9.01
N LYS A 87 7.09 -6.57 8.27
CA LYS A 87 8.38 -6.74 7.61
C LYS A 87 8.54 -5.72 6.48
N ASN A 88 9.65 -4.97 6.54
CA ASN A 88 9.97 -3.88 5.62
C ASN A 88 8.91 -2.78 5.58
N TYR A 89 8.38 -2.41 6.76
CA TYR A 89 7.45 -1.32 6.91
C TYR A 89 8.16 0.04 7.07
N TRP A 90 7.92 0.92 6.12
CA TRP A 90 8.46 2.28 6.00
C TRP A 90 7.37 3.31 5.63
N LEU A 91 6.09 3.00 5.83
CA LEU A 91 5.00 4.00 5.72
C LEU A 91 4.99 4.86 6.99
N THR A 92 6.06 5.64 7.17
CA THR A 92 6.16 6.69 8.19
C THR A 92 6.07 8.06 7.52
N SER A 93 5.84 9.07 8.33
CA SER A 93 5.79 10.49 7.94
C SER A 93 6.97 10.99 7.11
N ASP A 94 8.15 10.37 7.23
CA ASP A 94 9.38 10.73 6.52
C ASP A 94 10.05 9.53 5.82
N GLY A 95 9.35 8.39 5.75
CA GLY A 95 9.88 7.15 5.20
C GLY A 95 11.15 6.61 5.87
N GLY A 96 11.50 7.07 7.07
CA GLY A 96 12.74 6.71 7.76
C GLY A 96 13.98 7.42 7.22
N TYR A 97 13.81 8.56 6.54
CA TYR A 97 14.91 9.37 6.01
C TYR A 97 15.91 9.77 7.08
N ARG A 98 17.20 9.68 6.73
CA ARG A 98 18.32 10.14 7.56
C ARG A 98 19.30 10.89 6.67
N LYS A 99 19.43 12.20 6.90
CA LYS A 99 20.32 13.06 6.12
C LYS A 99 21.75 12.52 6.15
N GLY A 100 22.35 12.37 4.98
CA GLY A 100 23.72 11.84 4.81
C GLY A 100 23.87 10.34 5.05
N VAL A 101 22.79 9.59 5.28
CA VAL A 101 22.82 8.15 5.53
C VAL A 101 21.85 7.44 4.59
N GLY A 102 22.39 6.61 3.69
CA GLY A 102 21.60 5.71 2.85
C GLY A 102 21.53 6.13 1.38
N MET A 103 20.45 5.70 0.71
CA MET A 103 20.29 5.83 -0.75
C MET A 103 19.73 7.20 -1.18
N TRP A 104 19.01 7.88 -0.30
CA TRP A 104 18.30 9.12 -0.61
C TRP A 104 19.15 10.32 -0.23
N ASN A 105 19.45 11.18 -1.21
CA ASN A 105 20.21 12.41 -0.96
C ASN A 105 19.33 13.46 -0.30
N HIS A 106 18.05 13.51 -0.69
CA HIS A 106 17.09 14.48 -0.20
C HIS A 106 15.82 13.84 0.36
N LEU A 107 15.16 14.55 1.27
CA LEU A 107 13.89 14.12 1.87
C LEU A 107 12.80 13.92 0.80
N TYR A 108 12.76 14.74 -0.24
CA TYR A 108 11.76 14.63 -1.31
C TYR A 108 11.94 13.40 -2.22
N ASP A 109 13.14 12.83 -2.26
CA ASP A 109 13.42 11.59 -3.00
C ASP A 109 12.80 10.38 -2.31
N VAL A 110 12.50 10.49 -1.02
CA VAL A 110 12.03 9.37 -0.19
C VAL A 110 10.63 8.95 -0.63
N LYS A 111 10.47 7.64 -0.83
CA LYS A 111 9.18 7.00 -1.11
C LYS A 111 8.83 6.05 0.04
N PRO A 112 8.05 6.48 1.04
CA PRO A 112 7.54 5.61 2.09
C PRO A 112 6.93 4.36 1.47
N SER A 113 7.19 3.19 2.05
CA SER A 113 6.78 1.93 1.44
C SER A 113 6.46 0.87 2.48
N CYS A 114 5.69 -0.15 2.11
CA CYS A 114 5.50 -1.33 2.94
C CYS A 114 5.37 -2.56 2.06
N THR A 115 5.34 -3.72 2.72
CA THR A 115 5.14 -5.00 2.04
C THR A 115 3.73 -5.49 2.28
N ILE A 116 3.14 -6.04 1.25
CA ILE A 116 1.82 -6.63 1.23
C ILE A 116 1.93 -8.13 1.19
N SER A 117 1.15 -8.82 2.01
CA SER A 117 1.12 -10.29 2.10
C SER A 117 -0.30 -10.86 2.11
N GLU A 118 -0.35 -12.19 2.08
CA GLU A 118 -1.56 -12.97 2.29
C GLU A 118 -2.22 -12.63 3.63
N LEU A 119 -3.55 -12.69 3.67
CA LEU A 119 -4.31 -12.49 4.90
C LEU A 119 -4.14 -13.67 5.87
N PRO A 120 -4.09 -13.41 7.19
CA PRO A 120 -4.06 -14.46 8.21
C PRO A 120 -5.42 -15.18 8.39
N MET A 121 -6.49 -14.73 7.73
CA MET A 121 -7.86 -15.20 7.93
C MET A 121 -8.58 -15.55 6.61
N HIS A 122 -9.48 -16.53 6.67
CA HIS A 122 -10.37 -16.94 5.57
C HIS A 122 -11.65 -16.07 5.52
N PRO A 123 -12.35 -15.96 4.37
CA PRO A 123 -12.09 -16.61 3.07
C PRO A 123 -11.15 -15.83 2.13
N ALA A 124 -10.87 -14.56 2.42
CA ALA A 124 -10.08 -13.66 1.57
C ALA A 124 -8.62 -14.11 1.31
N LYS A 125 -8.16 -15.15 2.02
CA LYS A 125 -6.92 -15.88 1.68
C LYS A 125 -6.86 -16.32 0.21
N ALA A 126 -7.97 -16.83 -0.34
CA ALA A 126 -8.00 -17.31 -1.73
C ALA A 126 -7.83 -16.16 -2.74
N ASP A 127 -8.35 -14.97 -2.44
CA ASP A 127 -8.26 -13.81 -3.31
C ASP A 127 -6.81 -13.35 -3.48
N PHE A 128 -5.97 -13.47 -2.44
CA PHE A 128 -4.55 -13.10 -2.53
C PHE A 128 -3.78 -13.95 -3.53
N CYS A 129 -4.05 -15.26 -3.59
CA CYS A 129 -3.46 -16.15 -4.59
C CYS A 129 -3.82 -15.73 -6.02
N SER A 130 -5.11 -15.42 -6.26
CA SER A 130 -5.58 -14.91 -7.55
C SER A 130 -4.95 -13.55 -7.89
N ALA A 131 -4.88 -12.64 -6.92
CA ALA A 131 -4.27 -11.33 -7.08
C ALA A 131 -2.79 -11.42 -7.46
N MET A 132 -2.01 -12.27 -6.78
CA MET A 132 -0.61 -12.50 -7.12
C MET A 132 -0.43 -13.18 -8.48
N LYS A 133 -1.34 -14.08 -8.87
CA LYS A 133 -1.34 -14.69 -10.20
C LYS A 133 -1.56 -13.62 -11.28
N ASN A 134 -2.59 -12.80 -11.15
CA ASN A 134 -2.94 -11.76 -12.11
C ASN A 134 -1.85 -10.69 -12.20
N LEU A 135 -1.30 -10.25 -11.07
CA LEU A 135 -0.18 -9.31 -11.03
C LEU A 135 1.04 -9.84 -11.81
N ARG A 136 1.37 -11.13 -11.67
CA ARG A 136 2.46 -11.76 -12.43
C ARG A 136 2.17 -11.78 -13.92
N ILE A 137 0.92 -12.05 -14.32
CA ILE A 137 0.53 -12.03 -15.74
C ILE A 137 0.70 -10.61 -16.30
N LEU A 138 0.25 -9.58 -15.58
CA LEU A 138 0.44 -8.17 -15.97
C LEU A 138 1.93 -7.82 -16.13
N MET A 139 2.76 -8.24 -15.18
CA MET A 139 4.22 -8.03 -15.26
C MET A 139 4.85 -8.77 -16.45
N GLN A 140 4.42 -10.01 -16.73
CA GLN A 140 4.93 -10.80 -17.85
C GLN A 140 4.54 -10.20 -19.20
N LYS A 141 3.33 -9.65 -19.32
CA LYS A 141 2.84 -9.02 -20.56
C LYS A 141 3.71 -7.85 -21.03
N ILE A 142 4.36 -7.13 -20.12
CA ILE A 142 5.22 -5.97 -20.43
C ILE A 142 6.71 -6.25 -20.25
N GLY A 143 7.09 -7.45 -19.82
CA GLY A 143 8.47 -7.81 -19.57
C GLY A 143 9.31 -7.69 -20.84
N THR A 144 10.49 -7.09 -20.71
CA THR A 144 11.39 -6.87 -21.84
C THR A 144 12.14 -8.18 -22.14
N PRO A 145 12.10 -8.70 -23.39
CA PRO A 145 12.84 -9.91 -23.74
C PRO A 145 14.33 -9.80 -23.40
N GLY A 146 14.84 -10.78 -22.67
CA GLY A 146 16.24 -10.83 -22.24
C GLY A 146 16.58 -9.98 -21.02
N TYR A 147 15.62 -9.23 -20.45
CA TYR A 147 15.83 -8.50 -19.20
C TYR A 147 15.55 -9.41 -18.02
N GLU A 148 16.32 -9.23 -16.95
CA GLU A 148 16.02 -9.84 -15.66
C GLU A 148 14.82 -9.14 -15.02
N LYS A 149 14.07 -9.89 -14.22
CA LYS A 149 13.07 -9.28 -13.34
C LYS A 149 13.77 -8.40 -12.32
N GLY A 150 13.39 -7.14 -12.27
CA GLY A 150 13.93 -6.18 -11.31
C GLY A 150 13.73 -6.64 -9.88
N LYS A 151 14.73 -6.37 -9.05
CA LYS A 151 14.69 -6.68 -7.62
C LYS A 151 13.79 -5.68 -6.89
N GLY A 152 13.10 -6.15 -5.85
CA GLY A 152 12.48 -5.29 -4.84
C GLY A 152 11.00 -4.98 -5.01
N PHE A 153 10.34 -5.45 -6.08
CA PHE A 153 8.88 -5.35 -6.21
C PHE A 153 8.16 -6.57 -5.64
N VAL A 154 8.54 -7.78 -6.04
CA VAL A 154 8.01 -9.04 -5.50
C VAL A 154 9.04 -9.71 -4.60
N PHE A 155 8.58 -10.34 -3.51
CA PHE A 155 9.44 -11.07 -2.58
C PHE A 155 9.03 -12.53 -2.48
N TYR A 156 10.03 -13.37 -2.26
CA TYR A 156 9.91 -14.81 -2.11
C TYR A 156 10.24 -15.17 -0.67
N ASP A 157 9.44 -16.04 -0.08
CA ASP A 157 9.84 -16.71 1.16
C ASP A 157 10.66 -17.95 0.79
N ASN A 158 11.63 -18.31 1.63
CA ASN A 158 12.58 -19.40 1.38
C ASN A 158 11.90 -20.75 1.09
N SER A 159 10.65 -20.92 1.50
CA SER A 159 9.85 -22.13 1.35
C SER A 159 8.96 -22.15 0.11
N SER A 160 8.83 -21.06 -0.65
CA SER A 160 7.86 -20.95 -1.75
C SER A 160 8.55 -20.69 -3.10
N PRO A 161 8.25 -21.48 -4.15
CA PRO A 161 8.72 -21.21 -5.51
C PRO A 161 8.03 -19.99 -6.15
N SER A 162 6.98 -19.47 -5.50
CA SER A 162 6.19 -18.35 -6.00
C SER A 162 6.27 -17.16 -5.03
N PRO A 163 6.31 -15.91 -5.52
CA PRO A 163 6.39 -14.77 -4.64
C PRO A 163 5.15 -14.69 -3.74
N THR A 164 5.38 -14.51 -2.45
CA THR A 164 4.35 -14.48 -1.40
C THR A 164 3.97 -13.06 -1.02
N ARG A 165 4.74 -12.07 -1.48
CA ARG A 165 4.62 -10.67 -1.09
C ARG A 165 4.96 -9.73 -2.24
N PHE A 166 4.41 -8.53 -2.20
CA PHE A 166 4.81 -7.44 -3.09
C PHE A 166 4.92 -6.11 -2.36
N LYS A 167 5.67 -5.17 -2.93
CA LYS A 167 5.96 -3.86 -2.35
C LYS A 167 5.02 -2.81 -2.92
N ILE A 168 4.48 -1.97 -2.04
CA ILE A 168 3.80 -0.73 -2.41
C ILE A 168 4.57 0.47 -1.89
N ARG A 169 4.42 1.63 -2.51
CA ARG A 169 5.06 2.87 -2.09
C ARG A 169 4.16 4.08 -2.29
N HIS A 170 4.46 5.14 -1.57
CA HIS A 170 3.80 6.43 -1.69
C HIS A 170 4.79 7.50 -2.14
N CYS A 171 4.31 8.45 -2.95
CA CYS A 171 5.08 9.64 -3.30
C CYS A 171 4.73 10.76 -2.31
N LEU A 172 5.59 10.98 -1.31
CA LEU A 172 5.30 11.94 -0.25
C LEU A 172 5.39 13.40 -0.70
N PHE A 173 6.20 13.69 -1.71
CA PHE A 173 6.44 15.04 -2.22
C PHE A 173 6.32 15.09 -3.73
N GLU A 174 5.70 16.16 -4.22
CA GLU A 174 5.60 16.49 -5.64
C GLU A 174 6.09 17.93 -5.88
N VAL A 175 6.67 18.18 -7.04
CA VAL A 175 7.15 19.52 -7.40
C VAL A 175 5.94 20.42 -7.66
N HIS A 176 5.93 21.60 -7.03
CA HIS A 176 4.94 22.68 -7.19
C HIS A 176 3.50 22.36 -6.73
N GLY A 177 3.13 22.93 -5.58
CA GLY A 177 1.74 23.18 -5.21
C GLY A 177 1.66 24.20 -4.09
N ASP A 178 0.59 24.99 -4.11
CA ASP A 178 0.40 26.13 -3.20
C ASP A 178 -0.06 25.72 -1.78
N ASP A 179 -0.32 24.43 -1.56
CA ASP A 179 -0.87 23.89 -0.30
C ASP A 179 0.14 22.98 0.41
N PHE A 180 1.11 23.57 1.12
CA PHE A 180 2.00 22.84 2.00
C PHE A 180 1.60 23.05 3.47
N LEU A 181 1.23 21.97 4.18
CA LEU A 181 0.96 22.01 5.63
C LEU A 181 2.02 21.19 6.41
N PRO A 182 3.17 21.79 6.75
CA PRO A 182 4.30 21.12 7.43
C PRO A 182 3.95 20.66 8.83
N GLN A 183 3.04 21.39 9.47
CA GLN A 183 2.84 21.39 10.92
C GLN A 183 2.39 20.04 11.47
N ASN A 184 1.89 19.16 10.59
CA ASN A 184 1.36 17.85 10.95
C ASN A 184 2.34 16.69 10.69
N ILE A 185 3.54 16.97 10.18
CA ILE A 185 4.55 15.94 9.94
C ILE A 185 5.39 15.78 11.21
N ARG A 186 5.29 14.60 11.84
CA ARG A 186 6.27 14.19 12.86
C ARG A 186 7.51 13.65 12.18
N LEU A 187 8.59 14.42 12.11
CA LEU A 187 9.87 13.89 11.65
C LEU A 187 10.45 12.93 12.68
N THR A 188 11.07 11.83 12.22
CA THR A 188 11.76 10.88 13.10
C THR A 188 13.12 11.41 13.58
N GLN A 189 13.67 12.40 12.87
CA GLN A 189 14.94 13.04 13.14
C GLN A 189 14.80 14.56 13.11
N GLU A 190 15.35 15.23 14.12
CA GLU A 190 15.30 16.68 14.24
C GLU A 190 16.09 17.40 13.14
N GLY A 191 17.23 16.83 12.72
CA GLY A 191 18.08 17.38 11.65
C GLY A 191 17.45 17.41 10.26
N THR A 192 16.26 16.82 10.10
CA THR A 192 15.48 16.86 8.85
C THR A 192 14.56 18.09 8.77
N ARG A 193 14.40 18.85 9.87
CA ARG A 193 13.48 20.00 9.93
C ARG A 193 13.83 21.11 8.95
N ASP A 194 15.12 21.45 8.85
CA ASP A 194 15.56 22.55 7.97
C ASP A 194 15.28 22.22 6.51
N GLU A 195 15.55 20.98 6.10
CA GLU A 195 15.25 20.52 4.74
C GLU A 195 13.75 20.50 4.46
N LEU A 196 12.93 20.06 5.43
CA LEU A 196 11.48 20.13 5.30
C LEU A 196 10.99 21.58 5.14
N PHE A 197 11.61 22.54 5.82
CA PHE A 197 11.29 23.96 5.71
C PHE A 197 11.67 24.53 4.33
N ASP A 198 12.80 24.11 3.77
CA ASP A 198 13.20 24.52 2.43
C ASP A 198 12.32 23.90 1.33
N LEU A 199 11.82 22.68 1.55
CA LEU A 199 10.93 22.02 0.58
C LEU A 199 9.60 22.73 0.41
N GLN A 200 9.11 23.47 1.40
CA GLN A 200 7.87 24.24 1.29
C GLN A 200 7.90 25.25 0.14
N LYS A 201 9.10 25.70 -0.25
CA LYS A 201 9.31 26.68 -1.32
C LYS A 201 9.24 26.07 -2.72
N THR A 202 9.38 24.75 -2.83
CA THR A 202 9.62 24.06 -4.11
C THR A 202 8.68 22.88 -4.36
N HIS A 203 8.18 22.26 -3.30
CA HIS A 203 7.40 21.02 -3.32
C HIS A 203 6.12 21.17 -2.49
N ARG A 204 5.08 20.43 -2.90
CA ARG A 204 3.92 20.14 -2.07
C ARG A 204 4.11 18.78 -1.38
N MET A 205 3.64 18.67 -0.14
CA MET A 205 3.47 17.35 0.48
C MET A 205 2.16 16.75 -0.03
N VAL A 206 2.18 15.49 -0.39
CA VAL A 206 0.98 14.69 -0.71
C VAL A 206 0.76 13.72 0.44
N PRO A 207 -0.18 13.99 1.37
CA PRO A 207 -0.53 13.01 2.40
C PRO A 207 -1.08 11.75 1.76
N LEU A 208 -0.68 10.58 2.30
CA LEU A 208 -1.28 9.32 1.90
C LEU A 208 -2.77 9.34 2.30
N GLN A 209 -3.64 9.02 1.34
CA GLN A 209 -5.08 8.87 1.56
C GLN A 209 -5.37 7.55 2.30
N ALA A 210 -4.92 7.47 3.56
CA ALA A 210 -5.15 6.32 4.43
C ALA A 210 -6.32 6.63 5.38
N ARG A 211 -7.36 5.81 5.35
CA ARG A 211 -8.54 5.93 6.22
C ARG A 211 -8.56 4.84 7.29
N GLY A 212 -8.84 5.24 8.52
CA GLY A 212 -9.07 4.32 9.63
C GLY A 212 -10.37 3.51 9.46
N GLU A 213 -10.64 2.63 10.41
CA GLU A 213 -11.88 1.84 10.46
C GLU A 213 -13.12 2.74 10.59
N ASP A 214 -12.96 3.89 11.24
CA ASP A 214 -13.95 4.95 11.42
C ASP A 214 -14.20 5.79 10.14
N GLY A 215 -13.42 5.58 9.08
CA GLY A 215 -13.50 6.31 7.82
C GLY A 215 -12.78 7.65 7.78
N TYR A 216 -12.20 8.10 8.90
CA TYR A 216 -11.43 9.35 8.97
C TYR A 216 -10.02 9.17 8.39
N ILE A 217 -9.50 10.24 7.79
CA ILE A 217 -8.14 10.25 7.24
C ILE A 217 -7.14 10.23 8.40
N LEU A 218 -6.19 9.29 8.34
CA LEU A 218 -5.11 9.15 9.29
C LEU A 218 -4.06 10.23 9.09
N SER A 219 -3.61 10.84 10.19
CA SER A 219 -2.41 11.67 10.18
C SER A 219 -1.17 10.82 9.82
N PRO A 220 -0.15 11.36 9.13
CA PRO A 220 1.11 10.65 8.89
C PRO A 220 1.79 10.11 10.15
N ALA A 221 1.59 10.77 11.29
CA ALA A 221 2.07 10.31 12.59
C ALA A 221 1.40 9.01 13.07
N ALA A 222 0.20 8.69 12.56
CA ALA A 222 -0.61 7.55 12.94
C ALA A 222 -0.46 6.35 11.99
N TYR A 223 0.20 6.50 10.83
CA TYR A 223 0.30 5.43 9.83
C TYR A 223 0.84 4.13 10.42
N ARG A 224 1.97 4.17 11.13
CA ARG A 224 2.55 2.94 11.72
C ARG A 224 1.57 2.26 12.68
N SER A 225 1.03 3.00 13.65
CA SER A 225 0.17 2.41 14.69
C SER A 225 -1.19 1.93 14.18
N HIS A 226 -1.65 2.39 13.01
CA HIS A 226 -2.96 2.04 12.46
C HIS A 226 -2.91 1.18 11.20
N LEU A 227 -1.77 1.08 10.51
CA LEU A 227 -1.65 0.34 9.25
C LEU A 227 -0.72 -0.87 9.37
N GLU A 228 0.27 -0.87 10.29
CA GLU A 228 1.16 -2.02 10.46
C GLU A 228 0.39 -3.22 11.03
N ASN A 229 0.48 -4.38 10.37
CA ASN A 229 -0.26 -5.61 10.73
C ASN A 229 -1.79 -5.48 10.63
N THR A 230 -2.29 -4.80 9.59
CA THR A 230 -3.73 -4.61 9.35
C THR A 230 -4.23 -5.28 8.08
N VAL A 231 -5.52 -5.57 8.03
CA VAL A 231 -6.20 -5.94 6.78
C VAL A 231 -6.81 -4.68 6.19
N VAL A 232 -6.52 -4.42 4.92
CA VAL A 232 -6.93 -3.21 4.23
C VAL A 232 -7.54 -3.51 2.88
N GLU A 233 -8.44 -2.63 2.44
CA GLU A 233 -8.67 -2.35 1.04
C GLU A 233 -7.55 -1.42 0.56
N LEU A 234 -6.81 -1.84 -0.44
CA LEU A 234 -5.71 -1.11 -1.03
C LEU A 234 -6.05 -0.78 -2.48
N GLN A 235 -5.85 0.48 -2.87
CA GLN A 235 -5.92 0.94 -4.25
C GLN A 235 -4.56 1.50 -4.67
N PHE A 236 -4.08 1.14 -5.86
CA PHE A 236 -2.77 1.56 -6.36
C PHE A 236 -2.70 1.57 -7.89
N ASN A 237 -1.81 2.40 -8.44
CA ASN A 237 -1.44 2.36 -9.85
C ASN A 237 -0.18 1.53 -10.04
N LEU A 238 -0.05 0.88 -11.21
CA LEU A 238 1.10 0.05 -11.53
C LEU A 238 1.91 0.67 -12.67
N TRP A 239 3.22 0.76 -12.46
CA TRP A 239 4.18 1.31 -13.40
C TRP A 239 5.31 0.34 -13.70
N HIS A 240 5.91 0.48 -14.88
CA HIS A 240 7.02 -0.33 -15.36
C HIS A 240 8.10 0.52 -16.05
N TRP A 241 9.38 0.26 -15.74
CA TRP A 241 10.53 0.84 -16.40
C TRP A 241 11.50 -0.25 -16.86
N PRO A 242 11.74 -0.38 -18.19
CA PRO A 242 12.85 -1.18 -18.69
C PRO A 242 14.16 -0.41 -18.47
N ILE A 243 15.02 -0.94 -17.60
CA ILE A 243 16.32 -0.36 -17.27
C ILE A 243 17.38 -1.07 -18.12
N ALA A 244 17.91 -0.36 -19.10
CA ALA A 244 18.96 -0.87 -19.98
C ALA A 244 20.19 -1.35 -19.20
N PRO A 245 20.90 -2.38 -19.72
CA PRO A 245 22.13 -2.89 -19.12
C PRO A 245 23.18 -1.79 -18.97
N ARG A 246 23.97 -1.84 -17.89
CA ARG A 246 25.11 -0.94 -17.66
C ARG A 246 26.36 -1.74 -17.31
N SER A 247 27.46 -1.43 -17.98
CA SER A 247 28.79 -1.95 -17.64
C SER A 247 28.85 -3.48 -17.47
N GLY A 248 28.31 -4.23 -18.44
CA GLY A 248 28.32 -5.69 -18.42
C GLY A 248 27.22 -6.34 -17.56
N SER A 249 26.34 -5.56 -16.92
CA SER A 249 25.12 -6.11 -16.31
C SER A 249 24.09 -6.49 -17.37
N SER A 250 23.17 -7.38 -17.01
CA SER A 250 21.91 -7.58 -17.73
C SER A 250 20.98 -6.35 -17.58
N GLY A 251 20.08 -6.16 -18.54
CA GLY A 251 18.96 -5.23 -18.42
C GLY A 251 17.96 -5.71 -17.37
N LYS A 252 17.16 -4.81 -16.80
CA LYS A 252 16.23 -5.12 -15.70
C LYS A 252 14.88 -4.44 -15.88
N ASP A 253 13.80 -5.16 -15.69
CA ASP A 253 12.46 -4.58 -15.64
C ASP A 253 12.09 -4.18 -14.22
N SER A 254 11.91 -2.90 -13.95
CA SER A 254 11.52 -2.39 -12.63
C SER A 254 10.02 -2.10 -12.59
N PHE A 255 9.36 -2.50 -11.50
CA PHE A 255 7.93 -2.29 -11.29
C PHE A 255 7.69 -1.52 -10.01
N THR A 256 6.68 -0.65 -10.01
CA THR A 256 6.26 0.08 -8.81
C THR A 256 4.75 0.10 -8.71
N ALA A 257 4.26 -0.16 -7.50
CA ALA A 257 2.86 0.02 -7.14
C ALA A 257 2.75 1.29 -6.29
N ASP A 258 2.23 2.35 -6.89
CA ASP A 258 2.09 3.65 -6.25
C ASP A 258 0.70 3.75 -5.62
N ILE A 259 0.67 3.98 -4.31
CA ILE A 259 -0.57 3.92 -3.53
C ILE A 259 -1.46 5.11 -3.88
N VAL A 260 -2.72 4.81 -4.17
CA VAL A 260 -3.80 5.80 -4.33
C VAL A 260 -4.53 5.97 -3.02
N GLN A 261 -5.01 4.86 -2.43
CA GLN A 261 -5.79 4.87 -1.20
C GLN A 261 -5.54 3.62 -0.36
N ILE A 262 -5.63 3.77 0.96
CA ILE A 262 -5.72 2.65 1.91
C ILE A 262 -6.96 2.85 2.77
N ARG A 263 -7.75 1.81 2.98
CA ARG A 263 -8.86 1.81 3.92
C ARG A 263 -8.77 0.60 4.84
N VAL A 264 -8.70 0.85 6.15
CA VAL A 264 -8.63 -0.22 7.16
C VAL A 264 -9.96 -0.98 7.21
N LEU A 265 -9.89 -2.30 7.00
CA LEU A 265 -11.02 -3.21 7.14
C LEU A 265 -10.99 -3.95 8.47
N VAL A 266 -9.79 -4.27 8.95
CA VAL A 266 -9.55 -4.86 10.28
C VAL A 266 -8.34 -4.13 10.91
N PRO A 267 -8.53 -3.49 12.08
CA PRO A 267 -7.47 -2.76 12.76
C PRO A 267 -6.35 -3.70 13.24
N PRO A 268 -5.18 -3.16 13.64
CA PRO A 268 -4.09 -4.00 14.11
C PRO A 268 -4.46 -4.66 15.45
N PRO A 269 -3.91 -5.84 15.76
CA PRO A 269 -4.12 -6.44 17.06
C PRO A 269 -3.60 -5.51 18.17
N PRO A 270 -4.27 -5.47 19.33
CA PRO A 270 -3.82 -4.63 20.44
C PRO A 270 -2.38 -5.00 20.83
N PRO A 271 -1.56 -4.01 21.24
CA PRO A 271 -0.21 -4.28 21.70
C PRO A 271 -0.25 -5.32 22.83
N VAL A 272 0.53 -6.38 22.68
CA VAL A 272 0.65 -7.37 23.75
C VAL A 272 1.36 -6.69 24.91
N SER A 273 0.64 -6.37 25.99
CA SER A 273 1.24 -5.78 27.19
C SER A 273 2.20 -6.79 27.79
N ASN A 274 3.49 -6.62 27.53
CA ASN A 274 4.56 -7.34 28.22
C ASN A 274 4.69 -6.76 29.63
N SER A 275 3.67 -6.98 30.47
CA SER A 275 3.75 -6.67 31.89
C SER A 275 4.89 -7.52 32.47
N PRO A 276 5.92 -6.93 33.11
CA PRO A 276 7.00 -7.70 33.69
C PRO A 276 6.41 -8.68 34.71
N ALA A 277 6.63 -9.98 34.47
CA ALA A 277 6.17 -11.03 35.37
C ALA A 277 6.67 -10.70 36.79
N LYS A 278 5.74 -10.58 37.75
CA LYS A 278 6.06 -10.37 39.16
C LYS A 278 7.10 -11.41 39.59
N ARG A 279 8.34 -10.96 39.79
CA ARG A 279 9.42 -11.77 40.34
C ARG A 279 9.01 -12.11 41.77
N LYS A 280 8.64 -13.37 42.05
CA LYS A 280 8.43 -13.83 43.43
C LYS A 280 9.75 -13.69 44.17
N ILE A 281 9.84 -12.73 45.08
CA ILE A 281 10.92 -12.65 46.05
C ILE A 281 10.58 -13.72 47.08
N GLY A 282 11.38 -14.79 47.13
CA GLY A 282 11.28 -15.82 48.15
C GLY A 282 11.64 -15.24 49.50
N SER A 283 10.72 -15.35 50.44
CA SER A 283 10.93 -15.22 51.89
C SER A 283 11.62 -16.44 52.45
#